data_AF-A0A212J0N5-F1
#
_entry.id   AF-A0A212J0N5-F1
#
_cell.length_a   1.000
_cell.length_b   1.000
_cell.length_c   1.000
_cell.angle_alpha   90.00
_cell.angle_beta   90.00
_cell.angle_gamma   90.00
#
_symmetry.space_group_name_H-M   'P 1'
#
loop_
_entity.id
_entity.type
_entity.pdbx_description
1 polymer ?
#
loop_
_entity_poly.entity_id
_entity_poly.type
_entity_poly.pdbx_seq_one_letter_code
_entity_poly.pdbx_strand_id
1 'polypeptide(L)'
;MDAARHIEGFEIPVHRALTEPILLGGAPRAVAILNGTLAAAIALGLQQWIAGLGLFVAGHTLSVFAARHDPDFLPVLARHLRQRGWWRC
;
A
#
# COMPACT_ATOMS: atom_id res chain seq x y z
N MET A 1 8.65 -5.00 -38.52
CA MET A 1 8.36 -4.47 -37.17
C MET A 1 9.52 -3.57 -36.83
N ASP A 2 9.41 -2.29 -37.22
CA ASP A 2 10.46 -1.30 -37.01
C ASP A 2 10.70 -1.12 -35.51
N ALA A 3 11.90 -1.53 -35.08
CA ALA A 3 12.45 -1.09 -33.80
C ALA A 3 12.43 0.43 -33.80
N ALA A 4 11.76 1.03 -32.80
CA ALA A 4 11.79 2.46 -32.58
C ALA A 4 13.24 2.94 -32.69
N ARG A 5 13.52 3.80 -33.67
CA ARG A 5 14.86 4.36 -33.86
C ARG A 5 15.20 5.11 -32.57
N HIS A 6 16.19 4.61 -31.83
CA HIS A 6 16.74 5.29 -30.66
C HIS A 6 17.35 6.62 -31.13
N ILE A 7 16.75 7.73 -30.74
CA ILE A 7 17.21 9.09 -31.07
C ILE A 7 18.05 9.56 -29.88
N GLU A 8 19.35 9.79 -30.09
CA GLU A 8 20.24 10.31 -29.06
C GLU A 8 19.67 11.62 -28.46
N GLY A 9 19.56 11.67 -27.13
CA GLY A 9 19.04 12.83 -26.40
C GLY A 9 17.52 12.86 -26.15
N PHE A 10 16.76 11.87 -26.63
CA PHE A 10 15.31 11.77 -26.38
C PHE A 10 14.94 10.82 -25.22
N GLU A 11 15.92 10.12 -24.63
CA GLU A 11 15.74 9.21 -23.50
C GLU A 11 16.43 9.79 -22.25
N ILE A 12 15.71 9.82 -21.13
CA ILE A 12 16.20 10.32 -19.84
C ILE A 12 15.95 9.22 -18.79
N PRO A 13 16.93 8.90 -17.92
CA PRO A 13 16.73 7.88 -16.89
C PRO A 13 15.60 8.28 -15.94
N VAL A 14 14.57 7.45 -15.85
CA VAL A 14 13.48 7.62 -14.88
C VAL A 14 13.91 7.06 -13.54
N HIS A 15 13.89 7.90 -12.50
CA HIS A 15 14.16 7.43 -11.14
C HIS A 15 13.01 6.58 -10.62
N ARG A 16 13.34 5.40 -10.06
CA ARG A 16 12.38 4.48 -9.44
C ARG A 16 11.43 5.15 -8.44
N ALA A 17 11.90 6.17 -7.73
CA ALA A 17 11.08 6.94 -6.79
C ALA A 17 9.82 7.58 -7.40
N LEU A 18 9.78 7.81 -8.72
CA LEU A 18 8.61 8.36 -9.42
C LEU A 18 7.58 7.29 -9.79
N THR A 19 8.01 6.04 -9.95
CA THR A 19 7.18 4.96 -10.50
C THR A 19 6.82 3.91 -9.45
N GLU A 20 7.60 3.81 -8.38
CA GLU A 20 7.38 2.79 -7.35
C GLU A 20 6.48 3.28 -6.22
N PRO A 21 5.62 2.39 -5.70
CA PRO A 21 4.77 2.71 -4.55
C PRO A 21 5.62 3.11 -3.33
N ILE A 22 5.18 4.18 -2.65
CA ILE A 22 5.82 4.68 -1.43
C ILE A 22 5.49 3.74 -0.28
N LEU A 23 6.49 2.95 0.11
CA LEU A 23 6.43 2.06 1.26
C LEU A 23 6.93 2.77 2.52
N LEU A 24 6.30 2.46 3.65
CA LEU A 24 6.66 2.93 4.98
C LEU A 24 6.98 1.69 5.83
N GLY A 25 8.26 1.39 6.02
CA GLY A 25 8.72 0.18 6.72
C GLY A 25 8.37 -1.12 6.01
N GLY A 26 8.14 -1.09 4.69
CA GLY A 26 7.73 -2.27 3.90
C GLY A 26 6.22 -2.45 3.74
N ALA A 27 5.40 -1.60 4.37
CA ALA A 27 3.94 -1.57 4.17
C ALA A 27 3.54 -0.36 3.30
N PRO A 28 2.42 -0.39 2.55
CA PRO A 28 1.97 0.77 1.79
C PRO A 28 1.57 1.88 2.76
N ARG A 29 2.01 3.13 2.50
CA ARG A 29 1.87 4.24 3.46
C ARG A 29 0.45 4.38 4.04
N ALA A 30 -0.56 4.22 3.19
CA ALA A 30 -1.96 4.44 3.57
C ALA A 30 -2.42 3.44 4.63
N VAL A 31 -2.01 2.18 4.51
CA VAL A 31 -2.35 1.12 5.47
C VAL A 31 -1.59 1.33 6.78
N ALA A 32 -0.30 1.66 6.70
CA ALA A 32 0.51 1.91 7.88
C ALA A 32 -0.08 3.06 8.72
N ILE A 33 -0.50 4.16 8.08
CA ILE A 33 -1.15 5.29 8.75
C ILE A 33 -2.50 4.89 9.35
N LEU A 34 -3.34 4.17 8.59
CA LEU A 34 -4.66 3.74 9.07
C LEU A 34 -4.54 2.80 10.27
N ASN A 35 -3.67 1.80 10.18
CA ASN A 35 -3.42 0.84 11.26
C ASN A 35 -2.81 1.53 12.49
N GLY A 36 -1.84 2.42 12.29
CA GLY A 36 -1.23 3.20 13.36
C GLY A 36 -2.25 4.07 14.09
N THR A 37 -3.14 4.74 13.35
CA THR A 37 -4.20 5.57 13.92
C THR A 37 -5.21 4.74 14.72
N LEU A 38 -5.67 3.60 14.17
CA LEU A 38 -6.57 2.69 14.86
C LEU A 38 -5.95 2.13 16.15
N ALA A 39 -4.69 1.69 16.07
CA ALA A 39 -3.95 1.22 17.22
C ALA A 39 -3.77 2.30 18.29
N ALA A 40 -3.45 3.54 17.89
CA ALA A 40 -3.31 4.67 18.81
C ALA A 40 -4.65 5.05 19.47
N ALA A 41 -5.75 5.04 18.70
CA ALA A 41 -7.09 5.30 19.22
C ALA A 41 -7.49 4.26 20.28
N ILE A 42 -7.15 2.98 20.08
CA ILE A 42 -7.43 1.93 21.05
C ILE A 42 -6.48 2.00 22.26
N ALA A 43 -5.18 2.17 22.01
CA ALA A 43 -4.17 2.20 23.07
C ALA A 43 -4.34 3.40 24.01
N LEU A 44 -4.54 4.59 23.45
CA LEU A 44 -4.61 5.84 24.22
C LEU A 44 -6.06 6.21 24.55
N GLY A 45 -6.99 6.07 23.59
CA GLY A 45 -8.39 6.47 23.76
C GLY A 45 -9.17 5.54 24.69
N LEU A 46 -8.96 4.23 24.60
CA LEU A 46 -9.58 3.25 25.51
C LEU A 46 -8.62 2.83 26.64
N GLN A 47 -7.42 3.41 26.72
CA GLN A 47 -6.31 3.02 27.60
C GLN A 47 -5.90 1.54 27.52
N GLN A 48 -6.31 0.83 26.46
CA GLN A 48 -5.99 -0.59 26.25
C GLN A 48 -4.65 -0.73 25.53
N TRP A 49 -3.57 -0.28 26.17
CA TRP A 49 -2.25 -0.17 25.52
C TRP A 49 -1.74 -1.52 24.97
N ILE A 50 -1.99 -2.64 25.68
CA ILE A 50 -1.60 -3.99 25.20
C ILE A 50 -2.38 -4.36 23.95
N ALA A 51 -3.70 -4.15 23.95
CA ALA A 51 -4.55 -4.46 22.80
C ALA A 51 -4.18 -3.60 21.59
N GLY A 52 -3.95 -2.30 21.80
CA GLY A 52 -3.52 -1.39 20.75
C GLY A 52 -2.12 -1.74 20.21
N LEU A 53 -1.16 -2.11 21.06
CA LEU A 53 0.16 -2.57 20.61
C LEU A 53 0.07 -3.89 19.85
N GLY A 54 -0.73 -4.84 20.33
CA GLY A 54 -1.00 -6.10 19.63
C GLY A 54 -1.60 -5.88 18.25
N LEU A 55 -2.60 -4.99 18.15
CA LEU A 55 -3.19 -4.59 16.88
C LEU A 55 -2.17 -3.92 15.96
N PHE A 56 -1.33 -3.02 16.50
CA PHE A 56 -0.31 -2.35 15.72
C PHE A 56 0.67 -3.36 15.10
N VAL A 57 1.24 -4.24 15.93
CA VAL A 57 2.22 -5.23 15.49
C VAL A 57 1.61 -6.21 14.50
N ALA A 58 0.43 -6.77 14.80
CA ALA A 58 -0.24 -7.72 13.92
C ALA A 58 -0.63 -7.08 12.59
N GLY A 59 -1.29 -5.92 12.63
CA GLY A 59 -1.73 -5.19 11.45
C GLY A 59 -0.57 -4.70 10.58
N HIS A 60 0.51 -4.22 11.19
CA HIS A 60 1.69 -3.76 10.44
C HIS A 60 2.43 -4.93 9.81
N THR A 61 2.61 -6.04 10.54
CA THR A 61 3.24 -7.26 10.01
C THR A 61 2.45 -7.81 8.82
N LEU A 62 1.12 -7.88 8.94
CA LEU A 62 0.25 -8.31 7.84
C LEU A 62 0.35 -7.36 6.64
N SER A 63 0.46 -6.06 6.87
CA SER A 63 0.61 -5.05 5.82
C SER A 63 1.93 -5.18 5.07
N VAL A 64 3.03 -5.46 5.78
CA VAL A 64 4.34 -5.73 5.17
C VAL A 64 4.30 -7.03 4.37
N PHE A 65 3.66 -8.08 4.89
CA PHE A 65 3.49 -9.33 4.15
C PHE A 65 2.66 -9.15 2.87
N ALA A 66 1.56 -8.41 2.95
CA ALA A 66 0.72 -8.09 1.80
C ALA A 66 1.47 -7.27 0.75
N ALA A 67 2.19 -6.22 1.14
CA ALA A 67 2.99 -5.42 0.20
C ALA A 67 4.16 -6.19 -0.42
N ARG A 68 4.71 -7.19 0.29
CA ARG A 68 5.69 -8.11 -0.31
C ARG A 68 5.07 -9.02 -1.38
N HIS A 69 3.79 -9.33 -1.28
CA HIS A 69 3.08 -10.17 -2.25
C HIS A 69 2.56 -9.36 -3.43
N ASP A 70 1.92 -8.22 -3.15
CA ASP A 70 1.38 -7.32 -4.15
C ASP A 70 1.41 -5.87 -3.62
N PRO A 71 2.29 -5.00 -4.14
CA PRO A 71 2.36 -3.61 -3.71
C PRO A 71 1.11 -2.78 -4.08
N ASP A 72 0.34 -3.21 -5.08
CA ASP A 72 -0.84 -2.52 -5.61
C ASP A 72 -2.17 -3.11 -5.10
N PHE A 73 -2.12 -3.91 -4.03
CA PHE A 73 -3.33 -4.55 -3.49
C PHE A 73 -4.42 -3.56 -3.04
N LEU A 74 -4.02 -2.39 -2.53
CA LEU A 74 -4.95 -1.34 -2.07
C LEU A 74 -5.78 -0.72 -3.19
N PRO A 75 -5.17 -0.17 -4.25
CA PRO A 75 -5.93 0.41 -5.35
C PRO A 75 -6.83 -0.63 -6.03
N VAL A 76 -6.39 -1.89 -6.11
CA VAL A 76 -7.21 -3.00 -6.63
C VAL A 76 -8.40 -3.27 -5.72
N LEU A 77 -8.18 -3.42 -4.41
CA LEU A 77 -9.25 -3.65 -3.43
C LEU A 77 -10.24 -2.48 -3.39
N ALA A 78 -9.75 -1.24 -3.39
CA ALA A 78 -10.58 -0.05 -3.43
C ALA A 78 -11.41 0.02 -4.71
N ARG A 79 -10.82 -0.36 -5.85
CA ARG A 79 -11.56 -0.50 -7.11
C ARG A 79 -12.61 -1.59 -7.03
N HIS A 80 -12.30 -2.73 -6.41
CA HIS A 80 -13.24 -3.84 -6.25
C HIS A 80 -14.43 -3.45 -5.35
N LEU A 81 -14.18 -2.77 -4.23
CA LEU A 81 -15.22 -2.26 -3.34
C LEU A 81 -16.09 -1.18 -4.02
N ARG A 82 -15.50 -0.37 -4.91
CA ARG A 82 -16.21 0.71 -5.63
C ARG A 82 -17.00 0.19 -6.83
N GLN A 83 -16.56 -0.90 -7.46
CA GLN A 83 -17.33 -1.58 -8.48
C GLN A 83 -18.50 -2.30 -7.78
N ARG A 84 -19.72 -1.73 -7.86
CA ARG A 84 -20.94 -2.48 -7.53
C ARG A 84 -20.89 -3.81 -8.27
N GLY A 85 -21.23 -4.92 -7.60
CA GLY A 85 -21.22 -6.30 -8.10
C GLY A 85 -22.22 -6.55 -9.25
N TRP A 86 -22.08 -5.78 -10.32
CA TRP A 86 -22.93 -5.78 -11.50
C TRP A 86 -22.34 -6.63 -12.62
N TRP A 87 -21.08 -7.05 -12.48
CA TRP A 87 -20.41 -7.98 -13.39
C TRP A 87 -20.75 -9.42 -13.00
N ARG A 88 -22.05 -9.75 -13.01
CA ARG A 88 -22.51 -11.15 -13.05
C ARG A 88 -22.44 -11.59 -14.52
N CYS A 89 -21.50 -12.48 -14.83
CA CYS A 89 -21.62 -13.32 -16.03
C CYS A 89 -22.75 -14.32 -15.83
#